data_AF-A0A1V6D7J4-F1
#
_entry.id   AF-A0A1V6D7J4-F1
#
_cell.length_a   1.000
_cell.length_b   1.000
_cell.length_c   1.000
_cell.angle_alpha   90.00
_cell.angle_beta   90.00
_cell.angle_gamma   90.00
#
_symmetry.space_group_name_H-M   'P 1'
#
loop_
_entity.id
_entity.type
_entity.pdbx_description
1 polymer ?
#
loop_
_entity_poly.entity_id
_entity_poly.type
_entity_poly.pdbx_seq_one_letter_code
_entity_poly.pdbx_strand_id
1 'polypeptide(L)'
;MTSRRDVLRSVVGAPFLAWLVRAPGGFLAAAEPSASSDPTRDWLAKWEPYIISSSRNRYCDREMGEEIGWLISPYLSGFCYGYLATKDRKWLDRLFDWADAWVRRGVKEPDGFVGWPKSESGGMYAKEFYTDNQLGEAMGLRPLVVAAATILKTPELKDLAERARTYLELSEATFRKWDARSCWRQVKDGGLWVVPAFGLDPSAKKWVGDYEGRAKTGFSHPANKQNVIALWLLEMADATGKAVYRERAAKWFELMKSRMRLRDGKFVVWNYWDPAGAWDYKKDHSTAHWVGVHPNGGYYAIDVEGMVGAFERGVVFTKEDIDRLIATNRDFMWNKQVRGAKFQRIDGGKPQGRWSPGVVWTALARHDAKLREVFEANHNPASWGGLAGTPGYLVRRGKT
;
A
#
# COMPACT_ATOMS: atom_id res chain seq x y z
N MET A 1 -28.30 13.79 12.30
CA MET A 1 -27.28 12.88 12.86
C MET A 1 -26.62 12.14 11.71
N THR A 2 -25.54 12.70 11.19
CA THR A 2 -24.83 12.20 10.00
C THR A 2 -23.72 11.26 10.44
N SER A 3 -23.69 10.04 9.89
CA SER A 3 -22.79 8.97 10.28
C SER A 3 -21.34 9.26 9.87
N ARG A 4 -20.40 9.09 10.81
CA ARG A 4 -18.94 9.22 10.59
C ARG A 4 -18.37 8.28 9.50
N ARG A 5 -19.16 7.35 8.94
CA ARG A 5 -18.79 6.52 7.78
C ARG A 5 -18.58 7.34 6.50
N ASP A 6 -19.17 8.54 6.38
CA ASP A 6 -19.03 9.38 5.19
C ASP A 6 -17.72 10.20 5.15
N VAL A 7 -17.07 10.38 6.31
CA VAL A 7 -15.79 11.11 6.40
C VAL A 7 -14.62 10.28 5.87
N LEU A 8 -14.70 8.95 5.86
CA LEU A 8 -13.60 8.07 5.42
C LEU A 8 -13.63 7.72 3.93
N ARG A 9 -14.77 7.95 3.25
CA ARG A 9 -14.88 7.75 1.79
C ARG A 9 -14.46 8.99 0.97
N SER A 10 -14.17 10.12 1.63
CA SER A 10 -13.75 11.39 1.02
C SER A 10 -12.25 11.71 1.22
N VAL A 11 -11.50 10.96 2.02
CA VAL A 11 -10.10 11.30 2.38
C VAL A 11 -9.07 10.84 1.35
N VAL A 12 -9.47 10.05 0.35
CA VAL A 12 -8.62 9.74 -0.83
C VAL A 12 -8.82 10.74 -1.98
N GLY A 13 -9.60 11.80 -1.75
CA GLY A 13 -9.84 12.85 -2.74
C GLY A 13 -10.63 14.02 -2.16
N ALA A 14 -9.93 14.96 -1.54
CA ALA A 14 -10.48 16.28 -1.24
C ALA A 14 -9.61 17.35 -1.92
N PRO A 15 -10.14 18.07 -2.93
CA PRO A 15 -9.53 19.31 -3.39
C PRO A 15 -9.85 20.40 -2.35
N PHE A 16 -8.84 21.09 -1.86
CA PHE A 16 -9.04 22.29 -1.04
C PHE A 16 -9.64 23.40 -1.93
N LEU A 17 -10.89 23.78 -1.65
CA LEU A 17 -11.45 25.06 -2.07
C LEU A 17 -10.96 26.13 -1.09
N ALA A 18 -10.05 26.99 -1.54
CA ALA A 18 -9.67 28.21 -0.83
C ALA A 18 -10.66 29.32 -1.20
N TRP A 19 -11.29 29.92 -0.19
CA TRP A 19 -12.05 31.16 -0.33
C TRP A 19 -11.06 32.33 -0.47
N LEU A 20 -11.23 33.13 -1.53
CA LEU A 20 -10.49 34.37 -1.79
C LEU A 20 -11.16 35.53 -1.04
N VAL A 21 -10.41 36.22 -0.19
CA VAL A 21 -10.65 37.64 0.09
C VAL A 21 -9.46 38.41 -0.48
N ARG A 22 -9.76 39.27 -1.44
CA ARG A 22 -8.80 40.10 -2.18
C ARG A 22 -8.58 41.39 -1.39
N ALA A 23 -7.33 41.69 -1.06
CA ALA A 23 -6.89 43.05 -0.71
C ALA A 23 -5.74 43.44 -1.67
N PRO A 24 -5.67 44.70 -2.15
CA PRO A 24 -4.72 45.11 -3.16
C PRO A 24 -3.40 45.59 -2.53
N GLY A 25 -2.27 45.29 -3.16
CA GLY A 25 -1.03 46.04 -2.92
C GLY A 25 0.25 45.23 -3.07
N GLY A 26 1.15 45.70 -3.94
CA GLY A 26 2.59 45.48 -3.86
C GLY A 26 3.16 44.33 -4.69
N PHE A 27 3.57 44.63 -5.92
CA PHE A 27 4.57 43.83 -6.61
C PHE A 27 5.93 43.99 -5.92
N LEU A 28 6.37 42.96 -5.20
CA LEU A 28 7.77 42.73 -4.91
C LEU A 28 8.18 41.43 -5.59
N ALA A 29 9.14 41.53 -6.50
CA ALA A 29 9.79 40.39 -7.13
C ALA A 29 10.47 39.57 -6.02
N ALA A 30 9.85 38.45 -5.65
CA ALA A 30 10.46 37.49 -4.74
C ALA A 30 11.55 36.74 -5.51
N ALA A 31 12.78 36.85 -5.01
CA ALA A 31 13.91 36.05 -5.47
C ALA A 31 13.55 34.56 -5.49
N GLU A 32 13.90 33.87 -6.57
CA GLU A 32 13.77 32.41 -6.65
C GLU A 32 14.61 31.76 -5.54
N PRO A 33 14.04 30.94 -4.65
CA PRO A 33 14.84 30.17 -3.73
C PRO A 33 15.57 29.08 -4.52
N SER A 34 16.85 29.29 -4.75
CA SER A 34 17.81 28.27 -5.19
C SER A 34 17.93 27.16 -4.14
N ALA A 35 18.10 25.91 -4.61
CA ALA A 35 18.46 24.71 -3.86
C ALA A 35 17.50 24.32 -2.70
N SER A 36 16.77 23.21 -2.89
CA SER A 36 15.97 22.52 -1.86
C SER A 36 16.78 22.38 -0.57
N SER A 37 16.49 23.22 0.42
CA SER A 37 16.96 23.07 1.78
C SER A 37 16.43 21.74 2.29
N ASP A 38 17.24 20.99 3.04
CA ASP A 38 16.82 19.71 3.60
C ASP A 38 15.53 19.84 4.46
N PRO A 39 14.34 19.34 4.00
CA PRO A 39 13.11 19.40 4.79
C PRO A 39 13.12 18.58 6.08
N THR A 40 14.13 17.73 6.34
CA THR A 40 14.08 16.70 7.38
C THR A 40 13.64 17.24 8.73
N ARG A 41 14.27 18.32 9.22
CA ARG A 41 13.97 18.89 10.54
C ARG A 41 12.53 19.44 10.62
N ASP A 42 12.12 20.23 9.63
CA ASP A 42 10.77 20.81 9.58
C ASP A 42 9.68 19.72 9.46
N TRP A 43 9.93 18.72 8.62
CA TRP A 43 8.98 17.64 8.41
C TRP A 43 8.80 16.76 9.65
N LEU A 44 9.88 16.40 10.32
CA LEU A 44 9.80 15.64 11.58
C LEU A 44 9.11 16.45 12.68
N ALA A 45 9.39 17.74 12.78
CA ALA A 45 8.74 18.63 13.75
C ALA A 45 7.21 18.74 13.56
N LYS A 46 6.72 18.58 12.32
CA LYS A 46 5.29 18.55 12.00
C LYS A 46 4.69 17.15 12.14
N TRP A 47 5.41 16.12 11.71
CA TRP A 47 4.94 14.74 11.68
C TRP A 47 4.81 14.13 13.07
N GLU A 48 5.82 14.29 13.94
CA GLU A 48 5.85 13.68 15.27
C GLU A 48 4.63 14.03 16.13
N PRO A 49 4.29 15.32 16.36
CA PRO A 49 3.10 15.65 17.15
C PRO A 49 1.81 15.16 16.49
N TYR A 50 1.74 15.15 15.14
CA TYR A 50 0.57 14.65 14.43
C TYR A 50 0.35 13.15 14.62
N ILE A 51 1.37 12.31 14.42
CA ILE A 51 1.24 10.85 14.58
C ILE A 51 0.96 10.48 16.05
N ILE A 52 1.59 11.17 17.02
CA ILE A 52 1.33 10.95 18.44
C ILE A 52 -0.12 11.29 18.79
N SER A 53 -0.64 12.43 18.33
CA SER A 53 -2.01 12.84 18.61
C SER A 53 -3.03 11.93 17.92
N SER A 54 -2.84 11.69 16.61
CA SER A 54 -3.78 10.93 15.80
C SER A 54 -3.84 9.45 16.20
N SER A 55 -2.73 8.84 16.63
CA SER A 55 -2.70 7.44 17.11
C SER A 55 -3.49 7.19 18.39
N ARG A 56 -4.00 8.23 19.06
CA ARG A 56 -4.98 8.06 20.15
C ARG A 56 -6.31 7.49 19.69
N ASN A 57 -6.58 7.48 18.38
CA ASN A 57 -7.76 6.85 17.84
C ASN A 57 -7.81 5.34 18.12
N ARG A 58 -6.67 4.66 18.33
CA ARG A 58 -6.57 3.22 18.61
C ARG A 58 -7.38 2.31 17.68
N TYR A 59 -7.25 2.48 16.35
CA TYR A 59 -7.85 1.54 15.39
C TYR A 59 -7.41 0.09 15.63
N CYS A 60 -6.17 -0.13 16.11
CA CYS A 60 -5.66 -1.45 16.51
C CYS A 60 -6.54 -2.17 17.55
N ASP A 61 -7.29 -1.44 18.38
CA ASP A 61 -8.17 -2.02 19.40
C ASP A 61 -9.56 -2.40 18.87
N ARG A 62 -9.86 -2.19 17.57
CA ARG A 62 -11.21 -2.46 17.03
C ARG A 62 -11.28 -2.94 15.58
N GLU A 63 -10.33 -2.55 14.72
CA GLU A 63 -10.39 -2.86 13.30
C GLU A 63 -9.81 -4.25 13.00
N MET A 64 -10.39 -4.91 12.00
CA MET A 64 -10.04 -6.24 11.47
C MET A 64 -10.30 -6.24 9.95
N GLY A 65 -10.07 -7.35 9.26
CA GLY A 65 -10.26 -7.47 7.81
C GLY A 65 -9.46 -6.44 7.01
N GLU A 66 -10.03 -5.87 5.96
CA GLU A 66 -9.33 -4.91 5.10
C GLU A 66 -8.97 -3.60 5.81
N GLU A 67 -9.71 -3.21 6.86
CA GLU A 67 -9.38 -2.01 7.63
C GLU A 67 -8.06 -2.12 8.41
N ILE A 68 -7.51 -3.33 8.58
CA ILE A 68 -6.12 -3.48 9.03
C ILE A 68 -5.19 -2.73 8.06
N GLY A 69 -5.41 -2.91 6.76
CA GLY A 69 -4.65 -2.23 5.74
C GLY A 69 -4.90 -0.73 5.73
N TRP A 70 -6.16 -0.32 5.76
CA TRP A 70 -6.50 1.09 5.55
C TRP A 70 -6.46 1.97 6.79
N LEU A 71 -6.57 1.42 8.00
CA LEU A 71 -6.68 2.21 9.24
C LEU A 71 -5.60 1.86 10.28
N ILE A 72 -5.01 0.66 10.23
CA ILE A 72 -3.96 0.24 11.16
C ILE A 72 -2.56 0.41 10.52
N SER A 73 -2.35 -0.12 9.32
CA SER A 73 -1.04 -0.14 8.67
C SER A 73 -0.35 1.23 8.47
N PRO A 74 -1.07 2.37 8.26
CA PRO A 74 -0.41 3.66 8.14
C PRO A 74 0.29 4.09 9.44
N TYR A 75 -0.26 3.73 10.60
CA TYR A 75 0.39 3.94 11.89
C TYR A 75 1.57 3.00 12.10
N LEU A 76 1.39 1.70 11.85
CA LEU A 76 2.49 0.73 11.96
C LEU A 76 3.66 1.11 11.05
N SER A 77 3.38 1.52 9.81
CA SER A 77 4.40 2.03 8.88
C SER A 77 5.04 3.32 9.39
N GLY A 78 4.23 4.27 9.89
CA GLY A 78 4.74 5.50 10.49
C GLY A 78 5.69 5.24 11.66
N PHE A 79 5.36 4.30 12.55
CA PHE A 79 6.22 3.92 13.67
C PHE A 79 7.49 3.19 13.21
N CYS A 80 7.37 2.19 12.33
CA CYS A 80 8.52 1.47 11.79
C CYS A 80 9.51 2.41 11.07
N TYR A 81 9.03 3.18 10.09
CA TYR A 81 9.89 4.13 9.38
C TYR A 81 10.32 5.30 10.26
N GLY A 82 9.54 5.67 11.28
CA GLY A 82 9.92 6.67 12.28
C GLY A 82 11.21 6.29 13.01
N TYR A 83 11.31 5.03 13.45
CA TYR A 83 12.57 4.50 13.98
C TYR A 83 13.67 4.53 12.93
N LEU A 84 13.42 4.07 11.70
CA LEU A 84 14.44 4.05 10.65
C LEU A 84 14.99 5.44 10.32
N ALA A 85 14.14 6.47 10.34
CA ALA A 85 14.49 7.86 10.03
C ALA A 85 15.22 8.57 11.19
N THR A 86 14.89 8.25 12.44
CA THR A 86 15.35 9.02 13.62
C THR A 86 16.28 8.25 14.55
N LYS A 87 16.28 6.92 14.46
CA LYS A 87 16.89 5.98 15.41
C LYS A 87 16.35 6.08 16.84
N ASP A 88 15.25 6.80 17.04
CA ASP A 88 14.60 6.93 18.34
C ASP A 88 13.76 5.68 18.66
N ARG A 89 14.17 4.94 19.70
CA ARG A 89 13.54 3.69 20.12
C ARG A 89 12.06 3.84 20.50
N LYS A 90 11.61 5.04 20.88
CA LYS A 90 10.18 5.29 21.22
C LYS A 90 9.23 4.85 20.10
N TRP A 91 9.69 4.89 18.86
CA TRP A 91 8.91 4.49 17.70
C TRP A 91 8.74 2.97 17.60
N LEU A 92 9.76 2.19 18.00
CA LEU A 92 9.62 0.72 18.11
C LEU A 92 8.67 0.34 19.25
N ASP A 93 8.74 1.03 20.38
CA ASP A 93 7.81 0.78 21.51
C ASP A 93 6.35 1.02 21.08
N ARG A 94 6.09 2.09 20.34
CA ARG A 94 4.75 2.38 19.77
C ARG A 94 4.32 1.39 18.70
N LEU A 95 5.25 0.95 17.85
CA LEU A 95 4.99 -0.09 16.85
C LEU A 95 4.48 -1.34 17.54
N PHE A 96 5.17 -1.79 18.59
CA PHE A 96 4.84 -3.01 19.29
C PHE A 96 3.55 -2.91 20.10
N ASP A 97 3.30 -1.78 20.77
CA ASP A 97 2.03 -1.53 21.46
C ASP A 97 0.83 -1.66 20.51
N TRP A 98 0.91 -1.02 19.33
CA TRP A 98 -0.15 -1.11 18.33
C TRP A 98 -0.25 -2.50 17.67
N ALA A 99 0.89 -3.12 17.38
CA ALA A 99 0.93 -4.44 16.77
C ALA A 99 0.32 -5.50 17.69
N ASP A 100 0.72 -5.55 18.96
CA ASP A 100 0.21 -6.53 19.92
C ASP A 100 -1.28 -6.33 20.19
N ALA A 101 -1.72 -5.08 20.27
CA ALA A 101 -3.14 -4.75 20.42
C ALA A 101 -4.02 -5.30 19.29
N TRP A 102 -3.50 -5.28 18.05
CA TRP A 102 -4.17 -5.89 16.91
C TRP A 102 -4.01 -7.42 16.88
N VAL A 103 -2.79 -7.93 17.06
CA VAL A 103 -2.48 -9.37 16.96
C VAL A 103 -3.27 -10.20 17.97
N ARG A 104 -3.42 -9.73 19.21
CA ARG A 104 -4.20 -10.40 20.26
C ARG A 104 -5.69 -10.59 19.93
N ARG A 105 -6.21 -9.88 18.92
CA ARG A 105 -7.60 -10.01 18.46
C ARG A 105 -7.77 -11.13 17.43
N GLY A 106 -6.67 -11.73 16.99
CA GLY A 106 -6.71 -12.84 16.04
C GLY A 106 -7.49 -14.02 16.60
N VAL A 107 -8.30 -14.65 15.75
CA VAL A 107 -9.09 -15.83 16.10
C VAL A 107 -8.48 -17.05 15.46
N LYS A 108 -8.45 -18.17 16.19
CA LYS A 108 -8.06 -19.46 15.61
C LYS A 108 -9.23 -20.00 14.78
N GLU A 109 -8.98 -20.17 13.50
CA GLU A 109 -9.98 -20.59 12.50
C GLU A 109 -10.01 -22.12 12.35
N PRO A 110 -11.01 -22.70 11.65
CA PRO A 110 -11.20 -24.16 11.59
C PRO A 110 -10.03 -24.91 10.95
N ASP A 111 -9.23 -24.26 10.12
CA ASP A 111 -8.00 -24.81 9.53
C ASP A 111 -6.77 -24.65 10.44
N GLY A 112 -6.96 -24.17 11.67
CA GLY A 112 -5.93 -24.02 12.69
C GLY A 112 -5.09 -22.76 12.58
N PHE A 113 -5.23 -21.97 11.51
CA PHE A 113 -4.53 -20.70 11.36
C PHE A 113 -5.21 -19.57 12.15
N VAL A 114 -4.46 -18.49 12.37
CA VAL A 114 -4.99 -17.25 12.95
C VAL A 114 -5.50 -16.34 11.83
N GLY A 115 -6.72 -15.83 11.98
CA GLY A 115 -7.33 -14.83 11.12
C GLY A 115 -7.84 -13.62 11.88
N TRP A 116 -8.18 -12.57 11.13
CA TRP A 116 -8.87 -11.38 11.61
C TRP A 116 -10.09 -11.11 10.72
N PRO A 117 -11.04 -12.05 10.69
CA PRO A 117 -12.20 -11.97 9.82
C PRO A 117 -13.09 -10.79 10.21
N LYS A 118 -13.70 -10.14 9.22
CA LYS A 118 -14.66 -9.05 9.45
C LYS A 118 -15.68 -8.98 8.32
N SER A 119 -16.95 -8.82 8.66
CA SER A 119 -18.01 -8.58 7.68
C SER A 119 -17.95 -7.14 7.18
N GLU A 120 -18.42 -6.92 5.95
CA GLU A 120 -18.46 -5.63 5.26
C GLU A 120 -17.11 -4.91 5.15
N SER A 121 -16.02 -5.66 5.33
CA SER A 121 -14.64 -5.17 5.45
C SER A 121 -13.83 -5.37 4.17
N GLY A 122 -14.34 -4.83 3.07
CA GLY A 122 -13.67 -4.88 1.77
C GLY A 122 -13.47 -6.27 1.18
N GLY A 123 -13.31 -6.36 -0.15
CA GLY A 123 -13.22 -7.64 -0.85
C GLY A 123 -14.56 -8.14 -1.40
N MET A 124 -14.50 -9.08 -2.35
CA MET A 124 -15.65 -9.43 -3.18
C MET A 124 -16.78 -10.11 -2.40
N TYR A 125 -16.44 -10.89 -1.37
CA TYR A 125 -17.38 -11.76 -0.63
C TYR A 125 -17.66 -11.31 0.81
N ALA A 126 -17.22 -10.10 1.19
CA ALA A 126 -17.30 -9.63 2.57
C ALA A 126 -18.72 -9.25 3.00
N LYS A 127 -19.68 -9.14 2.06
CA LYS A 127 -21.10 -8.94 2.39
C LYS A 127 -21.78 -10.27 2.69
N GLU A 128 -21.29 -11.34 2.07
CA GLU A 128 -21.84 -12.68 2.15
C GLU A 128 -21.28 -13.45 3.35
N PHE A 129 -20.00 -13.22 3.69
CA PHE A 129 -19.31 -13.99 4.74
C PHE A 129 -18.51 -13.11 5.71
N TYR A 130 -18.18 -13.68 6.85
CA TYR A 130 -17.17 -13.13 7.76
C TYR A 130 -15.78 -13.54 7.27
N THR A 131 -15.12 -12.66 6.52
CA THR A 131 -13.92 -13.03 5.75
C THR A 131 -12.65 -12.42 6.32
N ASP A 132 -11.57 -13.21 6.33
CA ASP A 132 -10.21 -12.69 6.36
C ASP A 132 -9.91 -11.82 5.13
N ASN A 133 -8.93 -10.93 5.24
CA ASN A 133 -8.51 -10.09 4.12
C ASN A 133 -6.99 -10.08 3.95
N GLN A 134 -6.51 -10.72 2.88
CA GLN A 134 -5.08 -10.87 2.61
C GLN A 134 -4.36 -9.52 2.44
N LEU A 135 -5.01 -8.54 1.79
CA LEU A 135 -4.43 -7.21 1.65
C LEU A 135 -4.22 -6.58 3.03
N GLY A 136 -5.25 -6.59 3.86
CA GLY A 136 -5.20 -5.99 5.19
C GLY A 136 -4.06 -6.58 6.03
N GLU A 137 -3.95 -7.91 6.03
CA GLU A 137 -2.88 -8.62 6.73
C GLU A 137 -1.49 -8.32 6.15
N ALA A 138 -1.33 -8.36 4.82
CA ALA A 138 -0.05 -8.03 4.18
C ALA A 138 0.39 -6.59 4.49
N MET A 139 -0.53 -5.62 4.46
CA MET A 139 -0.27 -4.23 4.82
C MET A 139 0.12 -4.08 6.28
N GLY A 140 -0.59 -4.75 7.20
CA GLY A 140 -0.30 -4.70 8.63
C GLY A 140 1.04 -5.37 8.99
N LEU A 141 1.34 -6.51 8.38
CA LEU A 141 2.54 -7.30 8.67
C LEU A 141 3.81 -6.72 8.04
N ARG A 142 3.73 -6.10 6.84
CA ARG A 142 4.90 -5.53 6.16
C ARG A 142 5.79 -4.65 7.06
N PRO A 143 5.29 -3.62 7.77
CA PRO A 143 6.14 -2.82 8.65
C PRO A 143 6.71 -3.60 9.84
N LEU A 144 6.03 -4.67 10.31
CA LEU A 144 6.56 -5.55 11.36
C LEU A 144 7.72 -6.40 10.85
N VAL A 145 7.63 -6.90 9.62
CA VAL A 145 8.71 -7.64 8.95
C VAL A 145 9.94 -6.74 8.77
N VAL A 146 9.75 -5.50 8.28
CA VAL A 146 10.83 -4.52 8.13
C VAL A 146 11.49 -4.19 9.47
N ALA A 147 10.68 -3.94 10.51
CA ALA A 147 11.19 -3.68 11.86
C ALA A 147 11.95 -4.89 12.42
N ALA A 148 11.41 -6.10 12.27
CA ALA A 148 12.05 -7.32 12.75
C ALA A 148 13.39 -7.57 12.06
N ALA A 149 13.46 -7.45 10.73
CA ALA A 149 14.71 -7.56 9.98
C ALA A 149 15.75 -6.51 10.40
N THR A 150 15.29 -5.31 10.73
CA THR A 150 16.16 -4.23 11.24
C THR A 150 16.69 -4.57 12.62
N ILE A 151 15.83 -4.94 13.57
CA ILE A 151 16.18 -5.31 14.94
C ILE A 151 17.20 -6.44 14.96
N LEU A 152 16.95 -7.51 14.20
CA LEU A 152 17.83 -8.69 14.18
C LEU A 152 19.21 -8.41 13.57
N LYS A 153 19.37 -7.32 12.81
CA LYS A 153 20.65 -6.87 12.23
C LYS A 153 21.32 -5.76 13.06
N THR A 154 20.68 -5.26 14.11
CA THR A 154 21.16 -4.10 14.90
C THR A 154 21.57 -4.57 16.30
N PRO A 155 22.89 -4.66 16.61
CA PRO A 155 23.37 -5.18 17.89
C PRO A 155 22.79 -4.48 19.12
N GLU A 156 22.53 -3.17 19.02
CA GLU A 156 21.99 -2.33 20.08
C GLU A 156 20.54 -2.66 20.43
N LEU A 157 19.83 -3.40 19.57
CA LEU A 157 18.43 -3.81 19.74
C LEU A 157 18.28 -5.30 20.08
N LYS A 158 19.37 -5.97 20.50
CA LYS A 158 19.34 -7.42 20.80
C LYS A 158 18.32 -7.82 21.85
N ASP A 159 17.95 -6.91 22.75
CA ASP A 159 16.92 -7.10 23.77
C ASP A 159 15.50 -7.22 23.17
N LEU A 160 15.30 -6.76 21.93
CA LEU A 160 14.05 -6.87 21.19
C LEU A 160 14.02 -8.07 20.22
N ALA A 161 15.10 -8.84 20.13
CA ALA A 161 15.28 -9.87 19.11
C ALA A 161 14.21 -10.98 19.19
N GLU A 162 13.83 -11.41 20.39
CA GLU A 162 12.79 -12.44 20.56
C GLU A 162 11.44 -11.96 20.02
N ARG A 163 11.04 -10.74 20.39
CA ARG A 163 9.80 -10.11 19.90
C ARG A 163 9.83 -9.85 18.39
N ALA A 164 10.99 -9.54 17.82
CA ALA A 164 11.14 -9.45 16.37
C ALA A 164 10.89 -10.82 15.68
N ARG A 165 11.39 -11.92 16.27
CA ARG A 165 11.16 -13.27 15.72
C ARG A 165 9.70 -13.67 15.76
N THR A 166 8.95 -13.34 16.83
CA THR A 166 7.53 -13.69 16.90
C THR A 166 6.69 -13.03 15.80
N TYR A 167 7.00 -11.79 15.40
CA TYR A 167 6.31 -11.17 14.25
C TYR A 167 6.72 -11.77 12.90
N LEU A 168 7.98 -12.18 12.74
CA LEU A 168 8.38 -12.91 11.54
C LEU A 168 7.66 -14.25 11.45
N GLU A 169 7.61 -15.02 12.55
CA GLU A 169 6.88 -16.29 12.63
C GLU A 169 5.40 -16.13 12.32
N LEU A 170 4.76 -15.07 12.87
CA LEU A 170 3.38 -14.72 12.54
C LEU A 170 3.22 -14.46 11.05
N SER A 171 4.13 -13.68 10.46
CA SER A 171 4.08 -13.35 9.04
C SER A 171 4.27 -14.58 8.14
N GLU A 172 5.18 -15.48 8.51
CA GLU A 172 5.32 -16.76 7.82
C GLU A 172 4.07 -17.65 7.95
N ALA A 173 3.45 -17.69 9.13
CA ALA A 173 2.21 -18.42 9.36
C ALA A 173 1.06 -17.85 8.53
N THR A 174 0.95 -16.51 8.42
CA THR A 174 -0.02 -15.85 7.54
C THR A 174 0.22 -16.18 6.08
N PHE A 175 1.47 -16.22 5.61
CA PHE A 175 1.75 -16.69 4.24
C PHE A 175 1.26 -18.13 4.02
N ARG A 176 1.62 -19.04 4.94
CA ARG A 176 1.20 -20.45 4.87
C ARG A 176 -0.32 -20.59 4.89
N LYS A 177 -1.03 -19.75 5.65
CA LYS A 177 -2.49 -19.70 5.68
C LYS A 177 -3.06 -19.47 4.28
N TRP A 178 -2.65 -18.39 3.62
CA TRP A 178 -3.17 -18.04 2.29
C TRP A 178 -2.76 -19.05 1.21
N ASP A 179 -1.55 -19.60 1.28
CA ASP A 179 -1.11 -20.64 0.34
C ASP A 179 -1.90 -21.95 0.55
N ALA A 180 -2.08 -22.41 1.80
CA ALA A 180 -2.85 -23.61 2.14
C ALA A 180 -4.35 -23.50 1.80
N ARG A 181 -4.89 -22.28 1.86
CA ARG A 181 -6.26 -21.97 1.38
C ARG A 181 -6.39 -21.98 -0.13
N SER A 182 -5.30 -22.31 -0.85
CA SER A 182 -5.26 -22.21 -2.29
C SER A 182 -5.69 -20.81 -2.71
N CYS A 183 -5.08 -19.75 -2.18
CA CYS A 183 -5.30 -18.39 -2.68
C CYS A 183 -4.26 -17.99 -3.73
N TRP A 184 -3.12 -18.67 -3.81
CA TRP A 184 -2.19 -18.47 -4.93
C TRP A 184 -2.64 -19.20 -6.19
N ARG A 185 -2.54 -18.55 -7.35
CA ARG A 185 -2.80 -19.13 -8.67
C ARG A 185 -1.61 -18.90 -9.59
N GLN A 186 -1.09 -19.98 -10.15
CA GLN A 186 -0.19 -19.92 -11.29
C GLN A 186 -1.01 -19.64 -12.56
N VAL A 187 -0.57 -18.71 -13.39
CA VAL A 187 -1.15 -18.45 -14.71
C VAL A 187 -0.05 -18.48 -15.78
N LYS A 188 -0.44 -18.39 -17.06
CA LYS A 188 0.50 -18.49 -18.18
C LYS A 188 1.70 -17.54 -18.06
N ASP A 189 1.42 -16.27 -17.79
CA ASP A 189 2.42 -15.20 -17.78
C ASP A 189 2.80 -14.75 -16.35
N GLY A 190 2.71 -15.66 -15.37
CA GLY A 190 3.09 -15.37 -13.99
C GLY A 190 2.19 -16.01 -12.94
N GLY A 191 1.77 -15.26 -11.94
CA GLY A 191 0.88 -15.74 -10.89
C GLY A 191 0.33 -14.63 -10.02
N LEU A 192 -0.72 -14.93 -9.26
CA LEU A 192 -1.44 -13.92 -8.51
C LEU A 192 -2.21 -14.51 -7.33
N TRP A 193 -2.66 -13.65 -6.42
CA TRP A 193 -3.49 -14.03 -5.28
C TRP A 193 -4.98 -13.78 -5.53
N VAL A 194 -5.83 -14.71 -5.09
CA VAL A 194 -7.29 -14.64 -5.21
C VAL A 194 -7.95 -14.44 -3.85
N VAL A 195 -8.97 -13.61 -3.82
CA VAL A 195 -9.94 -13.52 -2.72
C VAL A 195 -10.73 -14.84 -2.72
N PRO A 196 -10.74 -15.61 -1.61
CA PRO A 196 -11.48 -16.86 -1.55
C PRO A 196 -13.00 -16.63 -1.55
N ALA A 197 -13.75 -17.51 -2.22
CA ALA A 197 -15.21 -17.51 -2.24
C ALA A 197 -15.85 -18.24 -1.04
N PHE A 198 -15.21 -18.12 0.12
CA PHE A 198 -15.65 -18.70 1.39
C PHE A 198 -15.29 -17.76 2.54
N GLY A 199 -15.89 -17.99 3.70
CA GLY A 199 -15.54 -17.31 4.93
C GLY A 199 -16.02 -18.07 6.15
N LEU A 200 -16.00 -17.41 7.30
CA LEU A 200 -16.44 -17.99 8.56
C LEU A 200 -17.91 -17.71 8.82
N ASP A 201 -18.57 -18.69 9.41
CA ASP A 201 -19.77 -18.47 10.21
C ASP A 201 -19.32 -18.20 11.66
N PRO A 202 -19.45 -16.97 12.17
CA PRO A 202 -18.99 -16.63 13.52
C PRO A 202 -19.77 -17.36 14.61
N SER A 203 -21.00 -17.84 14.34
CA SER A 203 -21.82 -18.56 15.31
C SER A 203 -21.42 -20.02 15.43
N ALA A 204 -21.13 -20.67 14.30
CA ALA A 204 -20.82 -22.09 14.23
C ALA A 204 -19.32 -22.42 14.20
N LYS A 205 -18.45 -21.39 14.11
CA LYS A 205 -16.98 -21.54 13.99
C LYS A 205 -16.59 -22.59 12.94
N LYS A 206 -17.25 -22.51 11.78
CA LYS A 206 -17.02 -23.41 10.63
C LYS A 206 -16.90 -22.60 9.35
N TRP A 207 -16.30 -23.22 8.34
CA TRP A 207 -16.28 -22.66 7.00
C TRP A 207 -17.68 -22.66 6.38
N VAL A 208 -18.01 -21.58 5.67
CA VAL A 208 -19.20 -21.42 4.83
C VAL A 208 -18.82 -20.87 3.46
N GLY A 209 -19.68 -21.06 2.47
CA GLY A 209 -19.35 -20.81 1.07
C GLY A 209 -18.59 -21.99 0.46
N ASP A 210 -17.75 -21.73 -0.53
CA ASP A 210 -17.10 -22.77 -1.32
C ASP A 210 -15.70 -23.14 -0.80
N TYR A 211 -15.62 -23.60 0.45
CA TYR A 211 -14.33 -24.01 1.03
C TYR A 211 -13.75 -25.23 0.31
N GLU A 212 -14.56 -26.23 -0.03
CA GLU A 212 -14.08 -27.44 -0.73
C GLU A 212 -13.67 -27.16 -2.18
N GLY A 213 -14.36 -26.25 -2.89
CA GLY A 213 -14.02 -25.82 -4.24
C GLY A 213 -12.98 -24.69 -4.32
N ARG A 214 -12.39 -24.28 -3.19
CA ARG A 214 -11.50 -23.10 -3.07
C ARG A 214 -10.32 -23.05 -4.03
N ALA A 215 -9.88 -24.18 -4.59
CA ALA A 215 -8.81 -24.22 -5.58
C ALA A 215 -9.26 -23.74 -6.98
N LYS A 216 -10.56 -23.70 -7.26
CA LYS A 216 -11.15 -23.40 -8.58
C LYS A 216 -12.00 -22.13 -8.58
N THR A 217 -12.45 -21.68 -7.43
CA THR A 217 -13.27 -20.47 -7.26
C THR A 217 -12.50 -19.33 -6.62
N GLY A 218 -13.14 -18.16 -6.53
CA GLY A 218 -12.58 -16.95 -5.96
C GLY A 218 -12.57 -15.79 -6.96
N PHE A 219 -11.81 -14.76 -6.62
CA PHE A 219 -11.71 -13.54 -7.42
C PHE A 219 -10.30 -12.97 -7.38
N SER A 220 -9.69 -12.72 -8.54
CA SER A 220 -8.35 -12.13 -8.62
C SER A 220 -8.30 -10.78 -7.92
N HIS A 221 -7.33 -10.57 -7.01
CA HIS A 221 -7.11 -9.24 -6.46
C HIS A 221 -6.73 -8.25 -7.59
N PRO A 222 -7.22 -6.99 -7.53
CA PRO A 222 -6.78 -5.91 -8.42
C PRO A 222 -5.31 -5.59 -8.23
N ALA A 223 -4.71 -4.95 -9.25
CA ALA A 223 -3.26 -4.76 -9.36
C ALA A 223 -2.66 -4.07 -8.13
N ASN A 224 -3.31 -3.03 -7.62
CA ASN A 224 -2.85 -2.30 -6.44
C ASN A 224 -2.75 -3.18 -5.19
N LYS A 225 -3.68 -4.11 -5.02
CA LYS A 225 -3.66 -5.04 -3.88
C LYS A 225 -2.58 -6.11 -4.05
N GLN A 226 -2.44 -6.64 -5.25
CA GLN A 226 -1.40 -7.60 -5.57
C GLN A 226 0.00 -7.01 -5.38
N ASN A 227 0.22 -5.75 -5.81
CA ASN A 227 1.49 -5.04 -5.64
C ASN A 227 1.85 -4.86 -4.16
N VAL A 228 0.87 -4.60 -3.29
CA VAL A 228 1.10 -4.52 -1.84
C VAL A 228 1.44 -5.87 -1.23
N ILE A 229 0.74 -6.94 -1.63
CA ILE A 229 1.04 -8.31 -1.19
C ILE A 229 2.44 -8.69 -1.67
N ALA A 230 2.81 -8.40 -2.91
CA ALA A 230 4.12 -8.67 -3.46
C ALA A 230 5.24 -7.89 -2.75
N LEU A 231 5.00 -6.62 -2.37
CA LEU A 231 5.96 -5.87 -1.54
C LEU A 231 6.16 -6.51 -0.18
N TRP A 232 5.10 -6.96 0.50
CA TRP A 232 5.23 -7.72 1.74
C TRP A 232 6.07 -9.00 1.55
N LEU A 233 5.84 -9.74 0.46
CA LEU A 233 6.63 -10.92 0.13
C LEU A 233 8.11 -10.59 -0.16
N LEU A 234 8.41 -9.46 -0.79
CA LEU A 234 9.78 -9.01 -0.98
C LEU A 234 10.46 -8.68 0.36
N GLU A 235 9.77 -8.01 1.30
CA GLU A 235 10.31 -7.78 2.64
C GLU A 235 10.51 -9.11 3.40
N MET A 236 9.61 -10.09 3.23
CA MET A 236 9.77 -11.43 3.79
C MET A 236 10.98 -12.16 3.21
N ALA A 237 11.22 -12.05 1.91
CA ALA A 237 12.41 -12.61 1.27
C ALA A 237 13.69 -12.00 1.85
N ASP A 238 13.75 -10.68 1.99
CA ASP A 238 14.91 -9.97 2.54
C ASP A 238 15.17 -10.30 4.02
N ALA A 239 14.10 -10.53 4.79
CA ALA A 239 14.18 -10.84 6.22
C ALA A 239 14.58 -12.30 6.50
N THR A 240 14.11 -13.24 5.69
CA THR A 240 14.21 -14.69 5.98
C THR A 240 15.15 -15.45 5.05
N GLY A 241 15.49 -14.89 3.88
CA GLY A 241 16.24 -15.58 2.84
C GLY A 241 15.49 -16.70 2.10
N LYS A 242 14.19 -16.92 2.40
CA LYS A 242 13.41 -18.00 1.79
C LYS A 242 12.96 -17.65 0.37
N ALA A 243 13.34 -18.49 -0.60
CA ALA A 243 13.12 -18.24 -2.03
C ALA A 243 11.65 -18.10 -2.43
N VAL A 244 10.76 -18.88 -1.80
CA VAL A 244 9.32 -18.90 -2.14
C VAL A 244 8.67 -17.51 -2.14
N TYR A 245 9.07 -16.62 -1.22
CA TYR A 245 8.50 -15.27 -1.16
C TYR A 245 8.93 -14.43 -2.37
N ARG A 246 10.21 -14.48 -2.73
CA ARG A 246 10.74 -13.78 -3.91
C ARG A 246 10.15 -14.33 -5.20
N GLU A 247 10.01 -15.65 -5.31
CA GLU A 247 9.42 -16.31 -6.48
C GLU A 247 7.95 -15.93 -6.68
N ARG A 248 7.14 -15.95 -5.60
CA ARG A 248 5.73 -15.54 -5.65
C ARG A 248 5.60 -14.05 -6.04
N ALA A 249 6.43 -13.19 -5.46
CA ALA A 249 6.45 -11.77 -5.83
C ALA A 249 6.85 -11.56 -7.30
N ALA A 250 7.92 -12.22 -7.75
CA ALA A 250 8.40 -12.14 -9.14
C ALA A 250 7.33 -12.56 -10.14
N LYS A 251 6.64 -13.67 -9.89
CA LYS A 251 5.54 -14.14 -10.76
C LYS A 251 4.37 -13.16 -10.83
N TRP A 252 4.07 -12.45 -9.75
CA TRP A 252 3.10 -11.36 -9.83
C TRP A 252 3.63 -10.22 -10.70
N PHE A 253 4.87 -9.79 -10.50
CA PHE A 253 5.44 -8.69 -11.28
C PHE A 253 5.61 -9.01 -12.77
N GLU A 254 5.89 -10.27 -13.14
CA GLU A 254 5.87 -10.74 -14.53
C GLU A 254 4.48 -10.54 -15.15
N LEU A 255 3.42 -10.97 -14.45
CA LEU A 255 2.04 -10.78 -14.89
C LEU A 255 1.65 -9.31 -14.93
N MET A 256 2.10 -8.51 -13.96
CA MET A 256 1.87 -7.07 -13.95
C MET A 256 2.51 -6.40 -15.17
N LYS A 257 3.77 -6.73 -15.46
CA LYS A 257 4.52 -6.17 -16.58
C LYS A 257 3.91 -6.56 -17.93
N SER A 258 3.41 -7.79 -18.08
CA SER A 258 2.73 -8.23 -19.31
C SER A 258 1.40 -7.50 -19.57
N ARG A 259 0.78 -6.92 -18.54
CA ARG A 259 -0.47 -6.13 -18.63
C ARG A 259 -0.24 -4.64 -18.91
N MET A 260 0.99 -4.17 -18.82
CA MET A 260 1.35 -2.78 -19.14
C MET A 260 1.45 -2.59 -20.64
N ARG A 261 0.86 -1.49 -21.14
CA ARG A 261 0.85 -1.15 -22.56
C ARG A 261 1.54 0.19 -22.78
N LEU A 262 2.26 0.29 -23.89
CA LEU A 262 2.76 1.59 -24.35
C LEU A 262 1.63 2.41 -24.94
N ARG A 263 1.65 3.69 -24.62
CA ARG A 263 0.84 4.75 -25.18
C ARG A 263 1.77 5.75 -25.86
N ASP A 264 1.42 6.14 -27.08
CA ASP A 264 2.18 7.13 -27.87
C ASP A 264 3.68 6.77 -27.96
N GLY A 265 3.99 5.46 -27.97
CA GLY A 265 5.35 4.91 -28.00
C GLY A 265 6.23 5.21 -26.77
N LYS A 266 5.74 5.94 -25.77
CA LYS A 266 6.57 6.48 -24.66
C LYS A 266 5.99 6.26 -23.27
N PHE A 267 4.68 6.44 -23.10
CA PHE A 267 4.03 6.39 -21.79
C PHE A 267 3.49 4.99 -21.50
N VAL A 268 3.34 4.62 -20.24
CA VAL A 268 2.79 3.32 -19.86
C VAL A 268 1.40 3.48 -19.24
N VAL A 269 0.50 2.56 -19.60
CA VAL A 269 -0.87 2.51 -19.08
C VAL A 269 -1.26 1.04 -18.83
N TRP A 270 -2.02 0.79 -17.77
CA TRP A 270 -2.53 -0.53 -17.42
C TRP A 270 -3.91 -0.41 -16.77
N ASN A 271 -4.67 -1.52 -16.78
CA ASN A 271 -5.96 -1.56 -16.13
C ASN A 271 -5.81 -1.75 -14.61
N TYR A 272 -6.78 -1.27 -13.85
CA TYR A 272 -6.85 -1.52 -12.41
C TYR A 272 -7.01 -3.00 -12.07
N TRP A 273 -7.70 -3.73 -12.94
CA TRP A 273 -7.96 -5.15 -12.82
C TRP A 273 -8.12 -5.76 -14.22
N ASP A 274 -7.58 -6.96 -14.39
CA ASP A 274 -7.74 -7.81 -15.57
C ASP A 274 -8.05 -9.24 -15.11
N PRO A 275 -8.99 -9.95 -15.77
CA PRO A 275 -9.24 -11.35 -15.48
C PRO A 275 -7.98 -12.17 -15.73
N ALA A 276 -7.78 -13.21 -14.93
CA ALA A 276 -6.57 -14.03 -14.99
C ALA A 276 -6.85 -15.53 -15.12
N GLY A 277 -8.08 -15.96 -14.86
CA GLY A 277 -8.50 -17.35 -15.01
C GLY A 277 -10.01 -17.49 -15.05
N ALA A 278 -10.49 -18.73 -15.17
CA ALA A 278 -11.92 -19.03 -15.28
C ALA A 278 -12.74 -18.51 -14.08
N TRP A 279 -12.13 -18.38 -12.90
CA TRP A 279 -12.77 -17.84 -11.69
C TRP A 279 -13.14 -16.36 -11.79
N ASP A 280 -12.54 -15.61 -12.72
CA ASP A 280 -12.83 -14.18 -12.93
C ASP A 280 -13.97 -13.93 -13.94
N TYR A 281 -14.66 -14.98 -14.37
CA TYR A 281 -15.80 -14.90 -15.27
C TYR A 281 -17.06 -15.42 -14.60
N LYS A 282 -18.17 -14.74 -14.87
CA LYS A 282 -19.50 -15.19 -14.48
C LYS A 282 -19.98 -16.29 -15.44
N LYS A 283 -21.11 -16.93 -15.10
CA LYS A 283 -21.71 -18.00 -15.92
C LYS A 283 -22.08 -17.55 -17.35
N ASP A 284 -22.34 -16.26 -17.55
CA ASP A 284 -22.65 -15.65 -18.84
C ASP A 284 -21.39 -15.23 -19.63
N HIS A 285 -20.20 -15.63 -19.17
CA HIS A 285 -18.89 -15.25 -19.71
C HIS A 285 -18.55 -13.76 -19.62
N SER A 286 -19.36 -12.94 -18.94
CA SER A 286 -18.95 -11.57 -18.59
C SER A 286 -17.92 -11.58 -17.46
N THR A 287 -17.09 -10.53 -17.40
CA THR A 287 -16.08 -10.42 -16.34
C THR A 287 -16.73 -10.18 -14.98
N ALA A 288 -16.15 -10.79 -13.94
CA ALA A 288 -16.60 -10.64 -12.56
C ALA A 288 -16.41 -9.21 -12.03
N HIS A 289 -15.49 -8.45 -12.63
CA HIS A 289 -15.24 -7.04 -12.33
C HIS A 289 -15.02 -6.23 -13.61
N TRP A 290 -15.21 -4.92 -13.49
CA TRP A 290 -14.87 -3.96 -14.54
C TRP A 290 -13.38 -3.97 -14.87
N VAL A 291 -13.08 -3.98 -16.18
CA VAL A 291 -11.72 -3.92 -16.75
C VAL A 291 -11.49 -2.54 -17.33
N GLY A 292 -10.50 -1.81 -16.80
CA GLY A 292 -10.14 -0.48 -17.30
C GLY A 292 -9.32 0.32 -16.30
N VAL A 293 -9.00 1.56 -16.68
CA VAL A 293 -8.21 2.49 -15.86
C VAL A 293 -9.08 3.14 -14.79
N HIS A 294 -9.02 2.65 -13.56
CA HIS A 294 -9.79 3.18 -12.43
C HIS A 294 -9.58 4.70 -12.25
N PRO A 295 -10.62 5.48 -11.91
CA PRO A 295 -10.52 6.94 -11.77
C PRO A 295 -9.69 7.44 -10.59
N ASN A 296 -9.40 6.57 -9.61
CA ASN A 296 -8.56 6.91 -8.46
C ASN A 296 -7.07 6.78 -8.79
N GLY A 297 -6.41 7.92 -9.02
CA GLY A 297 -4.97 8.03 -9.26
C GLY A 297 -4.10 7.43 -8.15
N GLY A 298 -4.59 7.38 -6.91
CA GLY A 298 -3.87 6.80 -5.78
C GLY A 298 -3.59 5.29 -5.92
N TYR A 299 -4.41 4.55 -6.66
CA TYR A 299 -4.16 3.12 -6.89
C TYR A 299 -2.92 2.89 -7.75
N TYR A 300 -2.68 3.75 -8.74
CA TYR A 300 -1.47 3.67 -9.57
C TYR A 300 -0.21 4.09 -8.82
N ALA A 301 -0.33 4.97 -7.83
CA ALA A 301 0.80 5.27 -6.95
C ALA A 301 1.22 4.04 -6.13
N ILE A 302 0.26 3.23 -5.66
CA ILE A 302 0.52 1.96 -4.98
C ILE A 302 1.16 0.95 -5.94
N ASP A 303 0.64 0.85 -7.17
CA ASP A 303 1.23 -0.02 -8.20
C ASP A 303 2.70 0.33 -8.44
N VAL A 304 3.00 1.62 -8.62
CA VAL A 304 4.34 2.12 -8.87
C VAL A 304 5.25 1.92 -7.66
N GLU A 305 4.75 2.01 -6.43
CA GLU A 305 5.53 1.61 -5.25
C GLU A 305 5.97 0.14 -5.33
N GLY A 306 5.07 -0.75 -5.75
CA GLY A 306 5.38 -2.16 -6.01
C GLY A 306 6.46 -2.35 -7.07
N MET A 307 6.28 -1.72 -8.23
CA MET A 307 7.20 -1.84 -9.36
C MET A 307 8.60 -1.29 -9.01
N VAL A 308 8.67 -0.14 -8.34
CA VAL A 308 9.94 0.43 -7.88
C VAL A 308 10.59 -0.46 -6.83
N GLY A 309 9.81 -0.99 -5.88
CA GLY A 309 10.33 -1.92 -4.86
C GLY A 309 10.88 -3.22 -5.45
N ALA A 310 10.31 -3.69 -6.56
CA ALA A 310 10.82 -4.83 -7.32
C ALA A 310 12.10 -4.48 -8.12
N PHE A 311 12.11 -3.33 -8.82
CA PHE A 311 13.29 -2.82 -9.52
C PHE A 311 14.51 -2.68 -8.58
N GLU A 312 14.31 -2.09 -7.40
CA GLU A 312 15.37 -1.89 -6.41
C GLU A 312 15.98 -3.20 -5.87
N ARG A 313 15.28 -4.32 -6.07
CA ARG A 313 15.74 -5.67 -5.70
C ARG A 313 16.14 -6.52 -6.91
N GLY A 314 16.24 -5.90 -8.09
CA GLY A 314 16.56 -6.59 -9.34
C GLY A 314 15.52 -7.66 -9.71
N VAL A 315 14.24 -7.40 -9.44
CA VAL A 315 13.13 -8.31 -9.73
C VAL A 315 12.28 -7.73 -10.86
N VAL A 316 12.29 -8.40 -12.03
CA VAL A 316 11.42 -8.20 -13.22
C VAL A 316 11.53 -6.84 -13.94
N PHE A 317 11.46 -5.74 -13.19
CA PHE A 317 11.53 -4.38 -13.71
C PHE A 317 12.98 -3.93 -13.89
N THR A 318 13.21 -3.22 -14.98
CA THR A 318 14.50 -2.72 -15.44
C THR A 318 14.57 -1.21 -15.32
N LYS A 319 15.75 -0.63 -15.55
CA LYS A 319 15.91 0.83 -15.60
C LYS A 319 15.01 1.48 -16.65
N GLU A 320 14.88 0.85 -17.82
CA GLU A 320 14.01 1.33 -18.90
C GLU A 320 12.54 1.38 -18.47
N ASP A 321 12.08 0.39 -17.70
CA ASP A 321 10.72 0.39 -17.16
C ASP A 321 10.50 1.57 -16.19
N ILE A 322 11.47 1.84 -15.30
CA ILE A 322 11.42 2.98 -14.39
C ILE A 322 11.42 4.31 -15.17
N ASP A 323 12.20 4.41 -16.24
CA ASP A 323 12.24 5.62 -17.08
C ASP A 323 10.91 5.87 -17.80
N ARG A 324 10.21 4.81 -18.22
CA ARG A 324 8.85 4.92 -18.77
C ARG A 324 7.83 5.35 -17.71
N LEU A 325 7.95 4.86 -16.48
CA LEU A 325 7.10 5.31 -15.37
C LEU A 325 7.35 6.78 -15.04
N ILE A 326 8.62 7.22 -15.01
CA ILE A 326 9.01 8.63 -14.83
C ILE A 326 8.42 9.48 -15.96
N ALA A 327 8.61 9.08 -17.22
CA ALA A 327 8.06 9.78 -18.37
C ALA A 327 6.53 9.90 -18.27
N THR A 328 5.85 8.84 -17.81
CA THR A 328 4.39 8.87 -17.66
C THR A 328 3.96 9.87 -16.58
N ASN A 329 4.58 9.86 -15.39
CA ASN A 329 4.18 10.75 -14.30
C ASN A 329 4.62 12.20 -14.55
N ARG A 330 5.88 12.40 -14.95
CA ARG A 330 6.50 13.72 -15.15
C ARG A 330 6.11 14.36 -16.47
N ASP A 331 6.08 13.61 -17.57
CA ASP A 331 5.92 14.19 -18.90
C ASP A 331 4.46 14.24 -19.34
N PHE A 332 3.69 13.20 -19.03
CA PHE A 332 2.30 13.08 -19.46
C PHE A 332 1.28 13.51 -18.39
N MET A 333 1.39 13.03 -17.15
CA MET A 333 0.36 13.28 -16.15
C MET A 333 0.45 14.68 -15.51
N TRP A 334 1.67 15.17 -15.27
CA TRP A 334 1.92 16.39 -14.51
C TRP A 334 1.64 17.68 -15.32
N ASN A 335 0.95 18.64 -14.71
CA ASN A 335 0.67 19.96 -15.28
C ASN A 335 1.86 20.94 -15.32
N LYS A 336 3.08 20.47 -15.05
CA LYS A 336 4.33 21.26 -15.04
C LYS A 336 4.44 22.35 -13.98
N GLN A 337 3.49 22.42 -13.04
CA GLN A 337 3.57 23.32 -11.89
C GLN A 337 4.19 22.61 -10.69
N VAL A 338 5.25 23.18 -10.11
CA VAL A 338 5.93 22.60 -8.94
C VAL A 338 5.06 22.74 -7.69
N ARG A 339 4.75 23.97 -7.24
CA ARG A 339 3.84 24.21 -6.13
C ARG A 339 2.39 24.15 -6.61
N GLY A 340 1.53 23.44 -5.89
CA GLY A 340 0.14 23.21 -6.30
C GLY A 340 0.01 22.23 -7.47
N ALA A 341 0.97 21.31 -7.60
CA ALA A 341 1.06 20.37 -8.71
C ALA A 341 -0.25 19.58 -8.90
N LYS A 342 -0.68 19.45 -10.14
CA LYS A 342 -1.86 18.64 -10.51
C LYS A 342 -1.44 17.58 -11.51
N PHE A 343 -2.09 16.44 -11.38
CA PHE A 343 -1.84 15.27 -12.20
C PHE A 343 -3.15 14.80 -12.82
N GLN A 344 -3.16 14.62 -14.14
CA GLN A 344 -4.27 13.98 -14.83
C GLN A 344 -4.18 12.44 -14.72
N ARG A 345 -5.22 11.76 -15.20
CA ARG A 345 -5.26 10.29 -15.22
C ARG A 345 -4.16 9.73 -16.11
N ILE A 346 -3.69 8.52 -15.78
CA ILE A 346 -2.66 7.79 -16.54
C ILE A 346 -3.08 7.49 -17.99
N ASP A 347 -4.38 7.51 -18.29
CA ASP A 347 -4.95 7.36 -19.64
C ASP A 347 -5.34 8.68 -20.32
N GLY A 348 -5.15 9.82 -19.65
CA GLY A 348 -5.65 11.12 -20.12
C GLY A 348 -7.17 11.28 -20.02
N GLY A 349 -7.87 10.34 -19.36
CA GLY A 349 -9.31 10.41 -19.17
C GLY A 349 -9.74 11.62 -18.33
N LYS A 350 -11.02 11.98 -18.44
CA LYS A 350 -11.60 13.06 -17.61
C LYS A 350 -11.62 12.64 -16.13
N PRO A 351 -11.41 13.58 -15.19
CA PRO A 351 -11.66 13.32 -13.76
C PRO A 351 -13.09 12.82 -13.55
N GLN A 352 -13.28 11.88 -12.61
CA GLN A 352 -14.59 11.30 -12.34
C GLN A 352 -14.95 11.36 -10.86
N GLY A 353 -16.01 12.11 -10.56
CA GLY A 353 -16.58 12.22 -9.22
C GLY A 353 -15.57 12.72 -8.20
N ARG A 354 -15.53 12.04 -7.04
CA ARG A 354 -14.71 12.42 -5.89
C ARG A 354 -13.23 12.02 -5.99
N TRP A 355 -12.83 11.30 -7.03
CA TRP A 355 -11.50 10.70 -7.09
C TRP A 355 -10.45 11.69 -7.61
N SER A 356 -9.25 11.68 -7.03
CA SER A 356 -8.12 12.39 -7.61
C SER A 356 -7.75 11.73 -8.95
N PRO A 357 -7.74 12.47 -10.07
CA PRO A 357 -7.49 11.89 -11.39
C PRO A 357 -6.07 11.30 -11.50
N GLY A 358 -5.09 11.95 -10.89
CA GLY A 358 -3.71 11.49 -10.78
C GLY A 358 -3.06 12.01 -9.51
N VAL A 359 -1.85 11.52 -9.22
CA VAL A 359 -1.00 11.99 -8.13
C VAL A 359 0.47 11.91 -8.55
N VAL A 360 1.35 12.61 -7.84
CA VAL A 360 2.78 12.34 -7.92
C VAL A 360 3.04 10.90 -7.45
N TRP A 361 3.79 10.12 -8.21
CA TRP A 361 4.18 8.78 -7.80
C TRP A 361 5.44 8.87 -6.94
N THR A 362 5.27 9.08 -5.64
CA THR A 362 6.36 9.37 -4.69
C THR A 362 7.51 8.35 -4.71
N ALA A 363 7.24 7.08 -5.05
CA ALA A 363 8.30 6.07 -5.20
C ALA A 363 9.35 6.44 -6.27
N LEU A 364 8.99 7.24 -7.27
CA LEU A 364 9.91 7.72 -8.31
C LEU A 364 10.75 8.93 -7.89
N ALA A 365 10.41 9.62 -6.79
CA ALA A 365 11.09 10.85 -6.37
C ALA A 365 12.61 10.67 -6.13
N ARG A 366 13.06 9.46 -5.79
CA ARG A 366 14.49 9.17 -5.66
C ARG A 366 15.20 8.99 -7.00
N HIS A 367 14.45 8.61 -8.05
CA HIS A 367 14.96 8.28 -9.38
C HIS A 367 14.84 9.45 -10.37
N ASP A 368 14.06 10.49 -10.04
CA ASP A 368 13.92 11.72 -10.85
C ASP A 368 13.90 12.97 -9.96
N ALA A 369 14.85 13.88 -10.18
CA ALA A 369 15.01 15.09 -9.38
C ALA A 369 13.81 16.05 -9.50
N LYS A 370 13.12 16.09 -10.64
CA LYS A 370 11.98 16.98 -10.84
C LYS A 370 10.74 16.47 -10.10
N LEU A 371 10.47 15.16 -10.15
CA LEU A 371 9.42 14.53 -9.34
C LEU A 371 9.72 14.67 -7.83
N ARG A 372 11.00 14.65 -7.45
CA ARG A 372 11.42 14.95 -6.07
C ARG A 372 11.02 16.36 -5.64
N GLU A 373 11.39 17.35 -6.44
CA GLU A 373 11.06 18.76 -6.20
C GLU A 373 9.54 18.96 -6.10
N VAL A 374 8.78 18.37 -7.02
CA VAL A 374 7.31 18.39 -6.99
C VAL A 374 6.77 17.76 -5.71
N PHE A 375 7.28 16.60 -5.29
CA PHE A 375 6.85 15.98 -4.04
C PHE A 375 7.18 16.86 -2.83
N GLU A 376 8.43 17.32 -2.69
CA GLU A 376 8.88 18.12 -1.54
C GLU A 376 8.11 19.45 -1.42
N ALA A 377 7.74 20.07 -2.54
CA ALA A 377 6.97 21.31 -2.55
C ALA A 377 5.49 21.17 -2.13
N ASN A 378 4.94 19.96 -2.15
CA ASN A 378 3.50 19.72 -1.91
C ASN A 378 3.20 18.75 -0.77
N HIS A 379 4.20 18.01 -0.25
CA HIS A 379 3.99 17.05 0.82
C HIS A 379 3.53 17.73 2.10
N ASN A 380 2.53 17.14 2.77
CA ASN A 380 2.07 17.58 4.09
C ASN A 380 2.44 16.54 5.15
N PRO A 381 3.48 16.78 5.97
CA PRO A 381 3.91 15.84 6.99
C PRO A 381 2.87 15.57 8.08
N ALA A 382 1.98 16.53 8.36
CA ALA A 382 0.92 16.46 9.36
C ALA A 382 -0.42 16.05 8.71
N SER A 383 -0.43 14.92 8.01
CA SER A 383 -1.61 14.40 7.31
C SER A 383 -1.69 12.88 7.37
N TRP A 384 -2.83 12.31 6.98
CA TRP A 384 -3.01 10.87 6.87
C TRP A 384 -1.95 10.22 5.96
N GLY A 385 -1.70 10.81 4.78
CA GLY A 385 -0.62 10.36 3.89
C GLY A 385 0.78 10.61 4.47
N GLY A 386 0.92 11.64 5.31
CA GLY A 386 2.14 11.96 6.04
C GLY A 386 2.53 10.92 7.09
N LEU A 387 1.58 10.14 7.64
CA LEU A 387 1.84 9.14 8.70
C LEU A 387 2.99 8.20 8.32
N ALA A 388 2.84 7.49 7.20
CA ALA A 388 3.86 6.61 6.66
C ALA A 388 4.77 7.32 5.64
N GLY A 389 4.20 8.27 4.87
CA GLY A 389 4.89 8.91 3.76
C GLY A 389 6.07 9.77 4.18
N THR A 390 5.97 10.51 5.30
CA THR A 390 7.05 11.37 5.79
C THR A 390 8.29 10.56 6.20
N PRO A 391 8.23 9.69 7.22
CA PRO A 391 9.41 8.96 7.63
C PRO A 391 9.91 8.01 6.52
N GLY A 392 9.01 7.40 5.75
CA GLY A 392 9.38 6.55 4.62
C GLY A 392 10.15 7.29 3.52
N TYR A 393 9.79 8.55 3.23
CA TYR A 393 10.54 9.40 2.31
C TYR A 393 11.93 9.72 2.84
N LEU A 394 12.04 10.15 4.11
CA LEU A 394 13.32 10.52 4.72
C LEU A 394 14.32 9.35 4.72
N VAL A 395 13.85 8.13 5.04
CA VAL A 395 14.68 6.91 4.97
C VAL A 395 15.20 6.63 3.56
N ARG A 396 14.39 6.86 2.52
CA ARG A 396 14.82 6.64 1.13
C ARG A 396 15.72 7.75 0.61
N ARG A 397 15.52 8.98 1.07
CA ARG A 397 16.31 10.14 0.66
C ARG A 397 17.75 10.07 1.15
N GLY A 398 17.99 9.62 2.38
CA GLY A 398 19.34 9.50 2.95
C GLY A 398 20.19 8.33 2.42
N LYS A 399 19.72 7.58 1.42
CA LYS A 399 20.43 6.45 0.79
C LYS A 399 21.10 6.82 -0.55
N THR A 400 21.19 8.11 -0.88
CA THR A 400 22.00 8.64 -1.99
C THR A 400 23.37 9.01 -1.48
#